data_AF-A0A7Y3MJS1-F1
#
_entry.id   AF-A0A7Y3MJS1-F1
#
_cell.length_a   1.000
_cell.length_b   1.000
_cell.length_c   1.000
_cell.angle_alpha   90.00
_cell.angle_beta   90.00
_cell.angle_gamma   90.00
#
_symmetry.space_group_name_H-M   'P 1'
#
loop_
_entity.id
_entity.type
_entity.pdbx_description
1 polymer ?
#
loop_
_entity_poly.entity_id
_entity_poly.type
_entity_poly.pdbx_seq_one_letter_code
_entity_poly.pdbx_strand_id
1 'polypeptide(L)'
;MNLLNPKFSQIFIALIFALLLTPFYALSQNDNPCDCTQRWEEGAHWNSDGSINDAPNAPSENGIIRCGSSAETQSQVGPLANCTYDSASFAIDISSFPCVEPSSGNIVFPLNPTNGQPIIWLNFDVRPDAGSFQIQINDNSGDNVAWALYYSNTITYGVNPNPNGLGVDSISGSCSSLTLAACGVESSSTWNTLPVPNFGVATNYYIAIWDQDADGNVQVNNFKARFGCGDADILLCNVSADTPIAQCDANGTYTLKIPVSGINGEFYAYDPNSNNANGLSSSVCLTNP
;
A
#
# COMPACT_ATOMS: atom_id res chain seq x y z
N MET A 1 -4.98 -75.48 1.58
CA MET A 1 -6.07 -74.48 1.59
C MET A 1 -6.26 -74.02 3.02
N ASN A 2 -5.62 -72.91 3.39
CA ASN A 2 -5.68 -72.35 4.74
C ASN A 2 -6.89 -71.43 4.86
N LEU A 3 -7.80 -71.83 5.74
CA LEU A 3 -9.01 -71.10 6.10
C LEU A 3 -8.62 -69.88 6.94
N LEU A 4 -8.63 -68.71 6.32
CA LEU A 4 -8.55 -67.44 7.03
C LEU A 4 -9.77 -67.29 7.94
N ASN A 5 -9.50 -67.00 9.21
CA ASN A 5 -10.49 -66.87 10.26
C ASN A 5 -11.40 -65.65 10.00
N PRO A 6 -12.73 -65.82 9.85
CA PRO A 6 -13.64 -64.75 9.43
C PRO A 6 -13.70 -63.56 10.39
N LYS A 7 -13.23 -63.71 11.64
CA LYS A 7 -13.16 -62.61 12.61
C LYS A 7 -12.06 -61.59 12.31
N PHE A 8 -11.02 -61.97 11.55
CA PHE A 8 -9.92 -61.05 11.21
C PHE A 8 -10.32 -60.07 10.10
N SER A 9 -11.26 -60.46 9.22
CA SER A 9 -11.72 -59.63 8.10
C SER A 9 -12.66 -58.49 8.55
N GLN A 10 -13.50 -58.71 9.57
CA GLN A 10 -14.44 -57.69 10.04
C GLN A 10 -13.77 -56.56 10.83
N ILE A 11 -12.70 -56.87 11.58
CA ILE A 11 -11.93 -55.85 12.32
C ILE A 11 -11.14 -54.96 11.34
N PHE A 12 -10.63 -55.54 10.24
CA PHE A 12 -9.87 -54.79 9.24
C PHE A 12 -10.75 -53.81 8.44
N ILE A 13 -11.99 -54.20 8.12
CA ILE A 13 -12.95 -53.32 7.42
C ILE A 13 -13.43 -52.18 8.33
N ALA A 14 -13.64 -52.44 9.62
CA ALA A 14 -14.03 -51.41 10.58
C ALA A 14 -12.93 -50.35 10.80
N LEU A 15 -11.66 -50.74 10.77
CA LEU A 15 -10.51 -49.82 10.89
C LEU A 15 -10.34 -48.93 9.65
N ILE A 16 -10.57 -49.46 8.44
CA ILE A 16 -10.52 -48.67 7.20
C ILE A 16 -11.68 -47.67 7.15
N PHE A 17 -12.87 -48.04 7.63
CA PHE A 17 -14.02 -47.11 7.67
C PHE A 17 -13.85 -46.00 8.73
N ALA A 18 -13.16 -46.28 9.84
CA ALA A 18 -12.83 -45.27 10.86
C ALA A 18 -11.76 -44.26 10.40
N LEU A 19 -10.82 -44.68 9.53
CA LEU A 19 -9.83 -43.76 8.93
C LEU A 19 -10.41 -42.91 7.78
N LEU A 20 -11.51 -43.32 7.16
CA LEU A 20 -12.18 -42.55 6.09
C LEU A 20 -13.22 -41.54 6.63
N LEU A 21 -13.46 -41.53 7.94
CA LEU A 21 -14.38 -40.61 8.63
C LEU A 21 -13.67 -39.56 9.48
N THR A 22 -12.34 -39.44 9.39
CA THR A 22 -11.68 -38.25 9.94
C THR A 22 -12.12 -37.05 9.10
N PRO A 23 -12.87 -36.08 9.66
CA PRO A 23 -13.14 -34.85 8.94
C PRO A 23 -11.79 -34.26 8.56
N PHE A 24 -11.54 -34.11 7.26
CA PHE A 24 -10.53 -33.18 6.80
C PHE A 24 -10.98 -31.82 7.30
N TYR A 25 -10.44 -31.40 8.44
CA TYR A 25 -10.40 -30.00 8.79
C TYR A 25 -9.51 -29.36 7.73
N ALA A 26 -10.11 -28.95 6.61
CA ALA A 26 -9.53 -27.87 5.83
C ALA A 26 -9.44 -26.71 6.80
N LEU A 27 -8.25 -26.47 7.34
CA LEU A 27 -7.96 -25.20 7.98
C LEU A 27 -8.18 -24.19 6.86
N SER A 28 -9.33 -23.52 6.89
CA SER A 28 -9.51 -22.28 6.15
C SER A 28 -8.41 -21.37 6.66
N GLN A 29 -7.35 -21.24 5.86
CA GLN A 29 -6.37 -20.18 6.02
C GLN A 29 -7.14 -18.92 5.70
N ASN A 30 -7.50 -18.18 6.75
CA ASN A 30 -8.25 -16.94 6.63
C ASN A 30 -7.24 -15.83 6.30
N ASP A 31 -6.59 -16.00 5.15
CA ASP A 31 -5.48 -15.18 4.69
C ASP A 31 -5.99 -13.76 4.47
N ASN A 32 -5.64 -12.89 5.40
CA ASN A 32 -6.01 -11.49 5.40
C ASN A 32 -4.75 -10.62 5.32
N PRO A 33 -4.88 -9.32 5.03
CA PRO A 33 -3.72 -8.45 4.89
C PRO A 33 -2.82 -8.47 6.13
N CYS A 34 -3.36 -8.58 7.34
CA CYS A 34 -2.54 -8.64 8.56
C CYS A 34 -1.68 -9.91 8.64
N ASP A 35 -2.18 -11.04 8.16
CA ASP A 35 -1.47 -12.31 8.26
C ASP A 35 -0.42 -12.45 7.15
N CYS A 36 -0.68 -11.79 6.01
CA CYS A 36 0.06 -11.94 4.76
C CYS A 36 1.04 -10.80 4.42
N THR A 37 0.97 -9.68 5.15
CA THR A 37 1.85 -8.55 4.91
C THR A 37 3.25 -8.83 5.39
N GLN A 38 4.22 -8.62 4.50
CA GLN A 38 5.64 -8.50 4.85
C GLN A 38 6.09 -7.03 4.75
N ARG A 39 7.13 -6.67 5.50
CA ARG A 39 7.70 -5.32 5.46
C ARG A 39 8.62 -5.15 4.26
N TRP A 40 8.54 -4.01 3.57
CA TRP A 40 9.54 -3.65 2.56
C TRP A 40 10.91 -3.47 3.22
N GLU A 41 11.92 -4.20 2.75
CA GLU A 41 13.20 -4.35 3.46
C GLU A 41 14.19 -3.20 3.20
N GLU A 42 13.87 -2.35 2.25
CA GLU A 42 14.74 -1.28 1.78
C GLU A 42 14.30 0.10 2.32
N GLY A 43 15.11 1.12 2.05
CA GLY A 43 14.81 2.49 2.43
C GLY A 43 15.25 2.86 3.85
N ALA A 44 14.63 3.88 4.43
CA ALA A 44 14.96 4.46 5.74
C ALA A 44 14.29 3.73 6.92
N HIS A 45 14.74 4.11 8.11
CA HIS A 45 14.31 3.54 9.39
C HIS A 45 13.60 4.57 10.28
N TRP A 46 12.60 4.13 11.04
CA TRP A 46 11.97 4.92 12.09
C TRP A 46 12.77 4.82 13.39
N ASN A 47 13.27 5.95 13.89
CA ASN A 47 13.82 5.99 15.25
C ASN A 47 12.70 5.87 16.29
N SER A 48 13.06 5.52 17.52
CA SER A 48 12.10 5.35 18.63
C SER A 48 11.34 6.62 19.01
N ASP A 49 11.84 7.79 18.61
CA ASP A 49 11.20 9.09 18.83
C ASP A 49 10.27 9.52 17.68
N GLY A 50 10.10 8.66 16.66
CA GLY A 50 9.30 8.94 15.47
C GLY A 50 10.02 9.79 14.42
N SER A 51 11.31 10.09 14.60
CA SER A 51 12.14 10.68 13.55
C SER A 51 12.62 9.63 12.54
N ILE A 52 13.15 10.07 11.40
CA ILE A 52 13.60 9.19 10.32
C ILE A 52 15.13 9.18 10.24
N ASN A 53 15.71 7.99 10.14
CA ASN A 53 17.12 7.78 9.87
C ASN A 53 17.31 7.35 8.40
N ASP A 54 17.77 8.29 7.56
CA ASP A 54 18.09 8.09 6.15
C ASP A 54 19.51 7.53 5.90
N ALA A 55 20.27 7.21 6.95
CA ALA A 55 21.65 6.76 6.78
C ALA A 55 21.74 5.43 6.01
N PRO A 56 22.76 5.24 5.14
CA PRO A 56 22.99 3.96 4.46
C PRO A 56 23.13 2.76 5.41
N ASN A 57 23.55 2.99 6.64
CA ASN A 57 23.73 1.98 7.69
C ASN A 57 22.67 2.09 8.81
N ALA A 58 21.49 2.63 8.51
CA ALA A 58 20.36 2.62 9.43
C ALA A 58 20.08 1.18 9.93
N PRO A 59 19.70 1.00 11.20
CA PRO A 59 19.34 -0.31 11.72
C PRO A 59 18.04 -0.81 11.07
N SER A 60 17.81 -2.12 11.10
CA SER A 60 16.49 -2.68 10.79
C SER A 60 15.49 -2.33 11.90
N GLU A 61 14.19 -2.29 11.62
CA GLU A 61 13.54 -2.54 10.33
C GLU A 61 13.46 -1.28 9.45
N ASN A 62 13.63 -1.45 8.14
CA ASN A 62 13.53 -0.35 7.16
C ASN A 62 12.07 -0.20 6.68
N GLY A 63 11.88 0.21 5.43
CA GLY A 63 10.60 0.29 4.74
C GLY A 63 10.03 1.70 4.61
N ILE A 64 10.78 2.74 4.96
CA ILE A 64 10.42 4.13 4.64
C ILE A 64 11.05 4.51 3.30
N ILE A 65 10.28 5.02 2.34
CA ILE A 65 10.86 5.55 1.09
C ILE A 65 11.81 6.72 1.41
N ARG A 66 13.11 6.59 1.10
CA ARG A 66 14.07 7.66 1.39
C ARG A 66 13.91 8.82 0.43
N CYS A 67 14.30 9.99 0.93
CA CYS A 67 14.61 11.12 0.06
C CYS A 67 15.98 10.88 -0.59
N GLY A 68 15.99 10.26 -1.77
CA GLY A 68 17.20 10.00 -2.53
C GLY A 68 16.97 10.17 -4.03
N SER A 69 18.01 10.58 -4.78
CA SER A 69 17.99 10.63 -6.25
C SER A 69 17.99 9.25 -6.91
N SER A 70 18.14 8.19 -6.12
CA SER A 70 18.24 6.80 -6.54
C SER A 70 17.09 6.01 -5.95
N ALA A 71 16.55 5.08 -6.73
CA ALA A 71 15.54 4.17 -6.24
C ALA A 71 16.17 3.03 -5.45
N GLU A 72 15.56 2.67 -4.33
CA GLU A 72 15.83 1.42 -3.65
C GLU A 72 15.03 0.27 -4.25
N THR A 73 15.59 -0.93 -4.20
CA THR A 73 15.08 -2.10 -4.91
C THR A 73 15.12 -3.31 -3.99
N GLN A 74 13.94 -3.87 -3.71
CA GLN A 74 13.85 -5.21 -3.13
C GLN A 74 13.60 -6.20 -4.26
N SER A 75 14.48 -7.18 -4.38
CA SER A 75 14.39 -8.21 -5.42
C SER A 75 13.65 -9.45 -4.93
N GLN A 76 13.07 -10.20 -5.87
CA GLN A 76 12.49 -11.53 -5.65
C GLN A 76 11.38 -11.54 -4.58
N VAL A 77 10.48 -10.56 -4.62
CA VAL A 77 9.36 -10.47 -3.69
C VAL A 77 8.29 -11.50 -4.07
N GLY A 78 7.91 -12.36 -3.12
CA GLY A 78 6.84 -13.35 -3.30
C GLY A 78 5.83 -13.33 -2.15
N PRO A 79 4.77 -14.15 -2.23
CA PRO A 79 3.77 -14.29 -1.17
C PRO A 79 4.41 -14.74 0.15
N LEU A 80 4.19 -13.99 1.22
CA LEU A 80 4.62 -14.38 2.55
C LEU A 80 3.90 -15.68 2.95
N ALA A 81 4.65 -16.67 3.43
CA ALA A 81 4.11 -17.95 3.93
C ALA A 81 3.13 -18.67 2.96
N ASN A 82 3.27 -18.46 1.64
CA ASN A 82 2.35 -18.93 0.59
C ASN A 82 0.92 -18.38 0.70
N CYS A 83 0.78 -17.13 1.18
CA CYS A 83 -0.50 -16.48 1.30
C CYS A 83 -1.30 -16.47 0.00
N THR A 84 -2.60 -16.72 0.16
CA THR A 84 -3.59 -16.74 -0.90
C THR A 84 -4.65 -15.67 -0.68
N TYR A 85 -5.26 -15.20 -1.76
CA TYR A 85 -6.32 -14.20 -1.65
C TYR A 85 -7.63 -14.81 -1.15
N ASP A 86 -8.24 -14.20 -0.14
CA ASP A 86 -9.59 -14.52 0.32
C ASP A 86 -10.45 -13.25 0.44
N SER A 87 -11.37 -13.06 -0.51
CA SER A 87 -12.32 -11.94 -0.51
C SER A 87 -13.27 -11.91 0.70
N ALA A 88 -13.49 -13.03 1.39
CA ALA A 88 -14.28 -13.03 2.62
C ALA A 88 -13.54 -12.38 3.79
N SER A 89 -12.21 -12.45 3.77
CA SER A 89 -11.32 -11.84 4.76
C SER A 89 -11.02 -10.38 4.45
N PHE A 90 -10.70 -10.06 3.19
CA PHE A 90 -10.53 -8.71 2.70
C PHE A 90 -10.82 -8.63 1.20
N ALA A 91 -11.86 -7.87 0.82
CA ALA A 91 -12.25 -7.72 -0.57
C ALA A 91 -11.39 -6.65 -1.28
N ILE A 92 -10.57 -7.09 -2.23
CA ILE A 92 -9.95 -6.21 -3.23
C ILE A 92 -10.97 -6.02 -4.36
N ASP A 93 -11.52 -4.82 -4.45
CA ASP A 93 -12.39 -4.40 -5.55
C ASP A 93 -11.87 -3.12 -6.22
N ILE A 94 -11.29 -3.29 -7.40
CA ILE A 94 -10.79 -2.21 -8.25
C ILE A 94 -11.61 -2.06 -9.54
N SER A 95 -12.72 -2.80 -9.67
CA SER A 95 -13.50 -2.90 -10.91
C SER A 95 -14.06 -1.56 -11.39
N SER A 96 -14.30 -0.62 -10.48
CA SER A 96 -14.75 0.74 -10.76
C SER A 96 -13.66 1.80 -10.62
N PHE A 97 -12.41 1.40 -10.36
CA PHE A 97 -11.30 2.33 -10.13
C PHE A 97 -10.48 2.49 -11.42
N PRO A 98 -10.16 3.73 -11.85
CA PRO A 98 -9.33 3.94 -13.03
C PRO A 98 -7.87 3.61 -12.71
N CYS A 99 -7.47 2.36 -12.96
CA CYS A 99 -6.09 1.93 -12.79
C CYS A 99 -5.21 2.47 -13.92
N VAL A 100 -3.90 2.58 -13.68
CA VAL A 100 -2.97 3.16 -14.66
C VAL A 100 -2.02 2.10 -15.20
N GLU A 101 -1.83 2.09 -16.52
CA GLU A 101 -0.67 1.47 -17.15
C GLU A 101 0.44 2.52 -17.25
N PRO A 102 1.51 2.44 -16.43
CA PRO A 102 2.47 3.54 -16.30
C PRO A 102 3.23 3.83 -17.59
N SER A 103 3.45 2.84 -18.46
CA SER A 103 4.23 3.00 -19.69
C SER A 103 3.57 3.91 -20.71
N SER A 104 2.24 3.85 -20.85
CA SER A 104 1.47 4.73 -21.74
C SER A 104 0.72 5.86 -21.02
N GLY A 105 0.54 5.75 -19.70
CA GLY A 105 -0.34 6.63 -18.92
C GLY A 105 -1.83 6.37 -19.17
N ASN A 106 -2.19 5.32 -19.91
CA ASN A 106 -3.57 4.99 -20.20
C ASN A 106 -4.28 4.44 -18.97
N ILE A 107 -5.59 4.70 -18.90
CA ILE A 107 -6.47 4.05 -17.94
C ILE A 107 -6.71 2.60 -18.40
N VAL A 108 -6.54 1.67 -17.48
CA VAL A 108 -6.77 0.23 -17.67
C VAL A 108 -7.68 -0.31 -16.56
N PHE A 109 -8.27 -1.48 -16.80
CA PHE A 109 -9.21 -2.14 -15.88
C PHE A 109 -8.78 -3.60 -15.66
N PRO A 110 -7.70 -3.83 -14.89
CA PRO A 110 -7.28 -5.19 -14.56
C PRO A 110 -8.35 -5.91 -13.74
N LEU A 111 -8.31 -7.24 -13.78
CA LEU A 111 -9.23 -8.11 -13.05
C LEU A 111 -8.89 -8.08 -11.55
N ASN A 112 -9.92 -8.08 -10.71
CA ASN A 112 -9.78 -8.35 -9.28
C ASN A 112 -9.16 -9.75 -9.07
N PRO A 113 -8.44 -9.97 -7.96
CA PRO A 113 -7.87 -11.28 -7.69
C PRO A 113 -8.94 -12.36 -7.48
N THR A 114 -8.63 -13.60 -7.88
CA THR A 114 -9.51 -14.76 -7.68
C THR A 114 -9.24 -15.42 -6.33
N ASN A 115 -10.29 -15.81 -5.60
CA ASN A 115 -10.11 -16.50 -4.31
C ASN A 115 -9.23 -17.75 -4.45
N GLY A 116 -8.26 -17.90 -3.54
CA GLY A 116 -7.32 -19.00 -3.48
C GLY A 116 -6.07 -18.84 -4.35
N GLN A 117 -5.96 -17.79 -5.17
CA GLN A 117 -4.72 -17.52 -5.91
C GLN A 117 -3.66 -16.88 -5.00
N PRO A 118 -2.36 -17.08 -5.28
CA PRO A 118 -1.30 -16.43 -4.51
C PRO A 118 -1.38 -14.90 -4.54
N ILE A 119 -1.03 -14.25 -3.43
CA ILE A 119 -1.03 -12.79 -3.32
C ILE A 119 0.15 -12.28 -2.51
N ILE A 120 0.76 -11.20 -2.97
CA ILE A 120 1.82 -10.50 -2.24
C ILE A 120 1.19 -9.30 -1.53
N TRP A 121 1.49 -9.16 -0.24
CA TRP A 121 1.24 -7.94 0.51
C TRP A 121 2.56 -7.36 1.00
N LEU A 122 2.84 -6.11 0.65
CA LEU A 122 3.99 -5.35 1.13
C LEU A 122 3.54 -4.13 1.92
N ASN A 123 4.15 -3.89 3.07
CA ASN A 123 3.99 -2.67 3.86
C ASN A 123 5.22 -1.77 3.75
N PHE A 124 4.99 -0.49 3.53
CA PHE A 124 6.03 0.54 3.47
C PHE A 124 5.45 1.89 3.88
N ASP A 125 6.31 2.86 4.18
CA ASP A 125 5.93 4.18 4.61
C ASP A 125 6.37 5.25 3.64
N VAL A 126 5.52 6.26 3.53
CA VAL A 126 5.87 7.55 2.98
C VAL A 126 5.92 8.54 4.13
N ARG A 127 7.04 9.25 4.22
CA ARG A 127 7.29 10.25 5.26
C ARG A 127 6.32 11.45 5.17
N PRO A 128 6.13 12.22 6.25
CA PRO A 128 5.46 13.51 6.19
C PRO A 128 6.13 14.44 5.17
N ASP A 129 5.36 15.41 4.71
CA ASP A 129 5.72 16.45 3.75
C ASP A 129 6.14 15.90 2.37
N ALA A 130 5.67 14.69 2.06
CA ALA A 130 5.78 14.08 0.74
C ALA A 130 4.55 14.42 -0.09
N GLY A 131 4.75 15.09 -1.22
CA GLY A 131 3.69 15.35 -2.19
C GLY A 131 3.24 14.11 -2.94
N SER A 132 4.23 13.31 -3.31
CA SER A 132 4.08 12.10 -4.11
C SER A 132 5.25 11.17 -3.88
N PHE A 133 5.07 9.93 -4.31
CA PHE A 133 6.13 8.95 -4.39
C PHE A 133 5.98 8.15 -5.66
N GLN A 134 7.02 7.40 -6.00
CA GLN A 134 7.03 6.59 -7.19
C GLN A 134 7.33 5.15 -6.86
N ILE A 135 6.60 4.23 -7.48
CA ILE A 135 6.89 2.79 -7.41
C ILE A 135 7.12 2.24 -8.82
N GLN A 136 7.89 1.16 -8.89
CA GLN A 136 8.04 0.35 -10.08
C GLN A 136 7.97 -1.11 -9.65
N ILE A 137 7.03 -1.84 -10.24
CA ILE A 137 6.86 -3.28 -10.08
C ILE A 137 7.31 -3.90 -11.38
N ASN A 138 8.45 -4.57 -11.33
CA ASN A 138 9.02 -5.30 -12.44
C ASN A 138 8.87 -6.78 -12.12
N ASP A 139 7.96 -7.43 -12.83
CA ASP A 139 7.81 -8.88 -12.77
C ASP A 139 8.97 -9.57 -13.50
N ASN A 140 9.23 -9.28 -14.78
CA ASN A 140 10.27 -9.93 -15.60
C ASN A 140 10.24 -11.49 -15.57
N SER A 141 9.24 -12.10 -14.93
CA SER A 141 8.99 -13.54 -14.79
C SER A 141 8.16 -14.06 -15.97
N GLY A 142 7.46 -13.15 -16.65
CA GLY A 142 6.54 -13.46 -17.74
C GLY A 142 5.08 -13.49 -17.31
N ASP A 143 4.81 -13.15 -16.05
CA ASP A 143 3.47 -12.97 -15.52
C ASP A 143 2.97 -11.57 -15.90
N ASN A 144 1.65 -11.39 -15.87
CA ASN A 144 1.04 -10.07 -16.01
C ASN A 144 0.45 -9.70 -14.65
N VAL A 145 1.17 -8.89 -13.87
CA VAL A 145 0.70 -8.56 -12.51
C VAL A 145 -0.11 -7.27 -12.46
N ALA A 146 -1.18 -7.30 -11.67
CA ALA A 146 -1.90 -6.11 -11.24
C ALA A 146 -1.62 -5.85 -9.76
N TRP A 147 -1.86 -4.60 -9.36
CA TRP A 147 -1.67 -4.18 -7.98
C TRP A 147 -2.73 -3.17 -7.55
N ALA A 148 -2.98 -3.17 -6.24
CA ALA A 148 -3.85 -2.22 -5.57
C ALA A 148 -3.13 -1.69 -4.33
N LEU A 149 -3.06 -0.37 -4.23
CA LEU A 149 -2.41 0.35 -3.14
C LEU A 149 -3.46 0.85 -2.17
N TYR A 150 -3.23 0.57 -0.89
CA TYR A 150 -4.06 1.02 0.21
C TYR A 150 -3.23 1.79 1.23
N TYR A 151 -3.79 2.83 1.85
CA TYR A 151 -3.21 3.41 3.06
C TYR A 151 -4.02 3.00 4.29
N SER A 152 -3.33 2.90 5.43
CA SER A 152 -4.00 2.67 6.70
C SER A 152 -4.68 3.94 7.21
N ASN A 153 -5.88 3.80 7.75
CA ASN A 153 -6.56 4.88 8.47
C ASN A 153 -5.99 5.09 9.89
N THR A 154 -5.06 4.25 10.33
CA THR A 154 -4.29 4.43 11.57
C THR A 154 -2.86 4.80 11.22
N ILE A 155 -2.42 5.98 11.65
CA ILE A 155 -1.07 6.48 11.37
C ILE A 155 -0.12 6.07 12.48
N THR A 156 1.05 5.55 12.11
CA THR A 156 2.17 5.30 13.03
C THR A 156 3.46 5.95 12.55
N TYR A 157 4.27 6.42 13.51
CA TYR A 157 5.62 6.92 13.31
C TYR A 157 6.62 5.90 13.86
N GLY A 158 6.61 4.72 13.24
CA GLY A 158 7.26 3.53 13.76
C GLY A 158 6.60 2.26 13.26
N VAL A 159 7.26 1.15 13.53
CA VAL A 159 6.77 -0.20 13.27
C VAL A 159 6.39 -0.87 14.59
N ASN A 160 5.36 -1.71 14.55
CA ASN A 160 4.93 -2.55 15.67
C ASN A 160 5.00 -4.01 15.24
N PRO A 161 5.34 -4.95 16.14
CA PRO A 161 5.29 -6.37 15.82
C PRO A 161 3.94 -6.71 15.20
N ASN A 162 3.96 -7.34 14.02
CA ASN A 162 2.71 -7.74 13.37
C ASN A 162 2.02 -8.80 14.24
N PRO A 163 0.86 -8.49 14.86
CA PRO A 163 0.23 -9.38 15.84
C PRO A 163 -0.18 -10.73 15.25
N ASN A 164 -0.36 -10.79 13.93
CA ASN A 164 -0.74 -11.99 13.20
C ASN A 164 0.32 -12.46 12.19
N GLY A 165 1.51 -11.85 12.19
CA GLY A 165 2.55 -12.16 11.23
C GLY A 165 2.97 -13.62 11.32
N LEU A 166 2.85 -14.35 10.21
CA LEU A 166 3.39 -15.70 10.05
C LEU A 166 4.94 -15.71 9.97
N GLY A 167 5.58 -14.55 10.16
CA GLY A 167 7.01 -14.27 10.20
C GLY A 167 7.32 -13.04 11.06
N VAL A 168 8.60 -12.84 11.39
CA VAL A 168 9.10 -11.80 12.31
C VAL A 168 9.13 -10.43 11.63
N ASP A 169 7.98 -9.89 11.24
CA ASP A 169 7.92 -8.58 10.60
C ASP A 169 7.15 -7.61 11.48
N SER A 170 7.75 -6.45 11.77
CA SER A 170 7.02 -5.33 12.30
C SER A 170 6.43 -4.54 11.13
N ILE A 171 5.18 -4.12 11.29
CA ILE A 171 4.44 -3.35 10.28
C ILE A 171 4.10 -1.98 10.85
N SER A 172 3.94 -1.03 9.94
CA SER A 172 3.45 0.31 10.27
C SER A 172 1.95 0.43 9.97
N GLY A 173 1.26 1.35 10.65
CA GLY A 173 -0.18 1.52 10.55
C GLY A 173 -0.97 0.31 11.03
N SER A 174 -2.15 0.12 10.45
CA SER A 174 -3.06 -0.99 10.73
C SER A 174 -3.66 -1.58 9.44
N CYS A 175 -3.38 -2.86 9.22
CA CYS A 175 -3.92 -3.71 8.15
C CYS A 175 -5.43 -4.03 8.28
N SER A 176 -6.04 -3.79 9.44
CA SER A 176 -7.48 -4.05 9.65
C SER A 176 -8.39 -2.92 9.14
N SER A 177 -7.82 -1.78 8.77
CA SER A 177 -8.57 -0.62 8.29
C SER A 177 -7.78 0.08 7.19
N LEU A 178 -8.02 -0.36 5.97
CA LEU A 178 -7.35 0.08 4.76
C LEU A 178 -8.30 0.84 3.83
N THR A 179 -7.82 1.91 3.21
CA THR A 179 -8.55 2.68 2.20
C THR A 179 -7.81 2.62 0.87
N LEU A 180 -8.52 2.26 -0.21
CA LEU A 180 -7.95 2.17 -1.55
C LEU A 180 -7.49 3.56 -2.02
N ALA A 181 -6.24 3.65 -2.45
CA ALA A 181 -5.58 4.88 -2.88
C ALA A 181 -5.39 4.92 -4.39
N ALA A 182 -4.92 3.82 -4.96
CA ALA A 182 -4.59 3.69 -6.37
C ALA A 182 -4.55 2.22 -6.79
N CYS A 183 -4.54 1.97 -8.09
CA CYS A 183 -4.28 0.66 -8.67
C CYS A 183 -3.59 0.80 -10.02
N GLY A 184 -3.03 -0.29 -10.52
CA GLY A 184 -2.34 -0.31 -11.80
C GLY A 184 -1.91 -1.71 -12.19
N VAL A 185 -1.12 -1.74 -13.25
CA VAL A 185 -0.42 -2.93 -13.72
C VAL A 185 1.09 -2.70 -13.60
N GLU A 186 1.85 -3.78 -13.73
CA GLU A 186 3.31 -3.74 -13.77
C GLU A 186 3.90 -2.83 -14.85
N SER A 187 5.18 -2.47 -14.66
CA SER A 187 6.01 -1.99 -15.75
C SER A 187 7.47 -2.31 -15.50
N SER A 188 8.09 -2.86 -16.53
CA SER A 188 9.50 -3.25 -16.50
C SER A 188 10.46 -2.06 -16.43
N SER A 189 10.02 -0.85 -16.82
CA SER A 189 10.91 0.32 -16.96
C SER A 189 10.30 1.68 -16.63
N THR A 190 8.98 1.78 -16.41
CA THR A 190 8.30 3.05 -16.11
C THR A 190 7.88 3.13 -14.65
N TRP A 191 7.85 4.35 -14.11
CA TRP A 191 7.48 4.64 -12.72
C TRP A 191 5.99 4.99 -12.64
N ASN A 192 5.29 4.38 -11.69
CA ASN A 192 3.97 4.84 -11.27
C ASN A 192 4.15 5.98 -10.28
N THR A 193 3.69 7.18 -10.61
CA THR A 193 3.63 8.29 -9.63
C THR A 193 2.31 8.22 -8.89
N LEU A 194 2.39 8.23 -7.56
CA LEU A 194 1.27 8.01 -6.67
C LEU A 194 1.10 9.19 -5.70
N PRO A 195 -0.14 9.61 -5.43
CA PRO A 195 -0.41 10.68 -4.49
C PRO A 195 -0.15 10.24 -3.05
N VAL A 196 0.08 11.21 -2.17
CA VAL A 196 0.03 11.04 -0.72
C VAL A 196 -1.26 11.68 -0.21
N PRO A 197 -2.11 10.99 0.56
CA PRO A 197 -3.44 11.49 0.93
C PRO A 197 -3.40 12.65 1.91
N ASN A 198 -2.37 12.72 2.77
CA ASN A 198 -2.19 13.81 3.72
C ASN A 198 -0.72 14.21 3.75
N PHE A 199 -0.45 15.46 3.38
CA PHE A 199 0.90 16.01 3.34
C PHE A 199 1.54 16.08 4.73
N GLY A 200 0.83 16.52 5.77
CA GLY A 200 1.46 16.86 7.06
C GLY A 200 1.78 15.68 7.99
N VAL A 201 1.51 14.44 7.57
CA VAL A 201 1.70 13.24 8.40
C VAL A 201 2.26 12.09 7.57
N ALA A 202 2.87 11.12 8.26
CA ALA A 202 3.33 9.91 7.60
C ALA A 202 2.13 9.14 7.04
N THR A 203 2.32 8.49 5.90
CA THR A 203 1.33 7.57 5.32
C THR A 203 1.89 6.16 5.34
N ASN A 204 1.19 5.26 6.03
CA ASN A 204 1.54 3.84 6.10
C ASN A 204 0.77 3.08 5.01
N TYR A 205 1.48 2.58 4.01
CA TYR A 205 0.92 1.93 2.83
C TYR A 205 0.98 0.41 2.91
N TYR A 206 0.03 -0.21 2.23
CA TYR A 206 -0.10 -1.64 2.00
C TYR A 206 -0.40 -1.83 0.52
N ILE A 207 0.50 -2.50 -0.20
CA ILE A 207 0.27 -2.83 -1.61
C ILE A 207 0.00 -4.32 -1.76
N ALA A 208 -1.13 -4.63 -2.38
CA ALA A 208 -1.48 -5.96 -2.83
C ALA A 208 -1.03 -6.14 -4.28
N ILE A 209 -0.37 -7.26 -4.60
CA ILE A 209 0.08 -7.60 -5.95
C ILE A 209 -0.36 -9.03 -6.27
N TRP A 210 -0.95 -9.24 -7.43
CA TRP A 210 -1.42 -10.56 -7.87
C TRP A 210 -1.25 -10.73 -9.38
N ASP A 211 -1.11 -11.98 -9.80
CA ASP A 211 -1.12 -12.37 -11.21
C ASP A 211 -2.54 -12.28 -11.80
N GLN A 212 -2.64 -11.70 -13.00
CA GLN A 212 -3.88 -11.58 -13.77
C GLN A 212 -4.30 -12.87 -14.46
N ASP A 213 -3.35 -13.77 -14.73
CA ASP A 213 -3.63 -15.04 -15.42
C ASP A 213 -4.06 -16.16 -14.45
N ALA A 214 -3.84 -15.94 -13.15
CA ALA A 214 -4.24 -16.81 -12.04
C ALA A 214 -3.73 -18.25 -12.18
N ASP A 215 -2.51 -18.42 -12.70
CA ASP A 215 -1.96 -19.73 -13.03
C ASP A 215 -1.42 -20.52 -11.81
N GLY A 216 -1.51 -19.91 -10.63
CA GLY A 216 -1.10 -20.48 -9.35
C GLY A 216 0.27 -20.02 -8.88
N ASN A 217 0.88 -19.03 -9.55
CA ASN A 217 2.13 -18.44 -9.13
C ASN A 217 2.08 -16.89 -9.20
N VAL A 218 2.87 -16.22 -8.34
CA VAL A 218 3.14 -14.78 -8.47
C VAL A 218 4.48 -14.50 -7.83
N GLN A 219 5.38 -13.84 -8.55
CA GLN A 219 6.67 -13.42 -7.99
C GLN A 219 7.17 -12.15 -8.68
N VAL A 220 7.34 -11.08 -7.91
CA VAL A 220 7.89 -9.83 -8.45
C VAL A 220 9.42 -9.86 -8.41
N ASN A 221 10.08 -9.82 -9.57
CA ASN A 221 11.53 -9.78 -9.62
C ASN A 221 12.11 -8.55 -8.94
N ASN A 222 11.50 -7.36 -9.11
CA ASN A 222 11.90 -6.15 -8.38
C ASN A 222 10.70 -5.28 -8.00
N PHE A 223 10.54 -5.06 -6.70
CA PHE A 223 9.76 -3.94 -6.19
C PHE A 223 10.71 -2.78 -5.90
N LYS A 224 10.48 -1.64 -6.55
CA LYS A 224 11.28 -0.43 -6.34
C LYS A 224 10.39 0.70 -5.90
N ALA A 225 10.93 1.54 -5.03
CA ALA A 225 10.28 2.76 -4.61
C ALA A 225 11.30 3.90 -4.56
N ARG A 226 10.82 5.13 -4.76
CA ARG A 226 11.61 6.35 -4.59
C ARG A 226 10.72 7.54 -4.27
N PHE A 227 11.32 8.56 -3.68
CA PHE A 227 10.61 9.81 -3.42
C PHE A 227 10.26 10.53 -4.72
N GLY A 228 9.02 11.02 -4.82
CA GLY A 228 8.61 11.88 -5.92
C GLY A 228 9.08 13.30 -5.62
N CYS A 229 10.14 13.78 -6.29
CA CYS A 229 10.68 15.13 -6.09
C CYS A 229 9.75 16.27 -6.54
N GLY A 230 8.44 16.07 -6.63
CA GLY A 230 7.52 17.03 -7.25
C GLY A 230 7.68 17.17 -8.78
N ASP A 231 8.64 16.47 -9.38
CA ASP A 231 8.94 16.48 -10.82
C ASP A 231 8.14 15.43 -11.62
N ALA A 232 7.05 14.91 -11.06
CA ALA A 232 6.22 13.98 -11.80
C ALA A 232 5.41 14.74 -12.87
N ASP A 233 5.25 14.14 -14.04
CA ASP A 233 4.42 14.67 -15.13
C ASP A 233 2.92 14.75 -14.77
N ILE A 234 2.55 14.33 -13.55
CA ILE A 234 1.20 14.38 -13.00
C ILE A 234 1.13 15.54 -12.01
N LEU A 235 0.24 16.50 -12.28
CA LEU A 235 -0.11 17.58 -11.35
C LEU A 235 -0.85 16.97 -10.14
N LEU A 236 -0.13 16.70 -9.06
CA LEU A 236 -0.70 16.20 -7.81
C LEU A 236 -0.95 17.37 -6.86
N CYS A 237 -2.18 17.87 -6.81
CA CYS A 237 -2.57 18.93 -5.87
C CYS A 237 -2.67 18.39 -4.44
N ASN A 238 -1.53 18.22 -3.76
CA ASN A 238 -1.51 17.88 -2.34
C ASN A 238 -1.28 19.15 -1.52
N VAL A 239 -2.40 19.78 -1.12
CA VAL A 239 -2.43 21.00 -0.31
C VAL A 239 -3.33 20.75 0.89
N SER A 240 -2.82 21.05 2.08
CA SER A 240 -3.59 21.12 3.31
C SER A 240 -3.90 22.58 3.65
N ALA A 241 -5.09 22.80 4.21
CA ALA A 241 -5.48 24.08 4.79
C ALA A 241 -5.56 23.92 6.30
N ASP A 242 -4.87 24.80 7.03
CA ASP A 242 -4.94 24.85 8.49
C ASP A 242 -6.16 25.65 8.97
N THR A 243 -6.27 25.78 10.29
CA THR A 243 -7.37 26.53 10.92
C THR A 243 -7.42 27.98 10.41
N PRO A 244 -8.55 28.41 9.81
CA PRO A 244 -8.70 29.78 9.35
C PRO A 244 -8.67 30.79 10.50
N ILE A 245 -7.95 31.89 10.29
CA ILE A 245 -7.89 33.03 11.22
C ILE A 245 -8.72 34.17 10.63
N ALA A 246 -9.80 34.53 11.31
CA ALA A 246 -10.65 35.65 10.94
C ALA A 246 -10.29 36.90 11.76
N GLN A 247 -10.06 38.01 11.08
CA GLN A 247 -9.85 39.32 11.70
C GLN A 247 -10.97 40.26 11.22
N CYS A 248 -11.80 40.75 12.14
CA CYS A 248 -12.83 41.74 11.82
C CYS A 248 -12.20 43.13 11.65
N ASP A 249 -12.57 43.82 10.58
CA ASP A 249 -12.11 45.15 10.25
C ASP A 249 -13.13 46.21 10.69
N ALA A 250 -12.66 47.41 11.04
CA ALA A 250 -13.52 48.48 11.59
C ALA A 250 -14.57 49.01 10.59
N ASN A 251 -14.43 48.72 9.30
CA ASN A 251 -15.33 49.08 8.21
C ASN A 251 -16.48 48.07 8.01
N GLY A 252 -16.62 47.07 8.89
CA GLY A 252 -17.65 46.04 8.78
C GLY A 252 -17.31 44.91 7.80
N THR A 253 -16.07 44.86 7.29
CA THR A 253 -15.54 43.68 6.57
C THR A 253 -14.76 42.78 7.52
N TYR A 254 -14.31 41.63 7.03
CA TYR A 254 -13.33 40.80 7.73
C TYR A 254 -12.27 40.31 6.75
N THR A 255 -11.06 40.13 7.27
CA THR A 255 -9.95 39.48 6.58
C THR A 255 -9.85 38.03 7.06
N LEU A 256 -9.87 37.09 6.13
CA LEU A 256 -9.65 35.66 6.41
C LEU A 256 -8.23 35.28 5.98
N LYS A 257 -7.45 34.70 6.90
CA LYS A 257 -6.15 34.09 6.62
C LYS A 257 -6.26 32.59 6.81
N ILE A 258 -6.07 31.84 5.74
CA ILE A 258 -6.05 30.38 5.76
C ILE A 258 -4.59 29.98 5.53
N PRO A 259 -3.85 29.52 6.55
CA PRO A 259 -2.52 28.98 6.33
C PRO A 259 -2.66 27.73 5.46
N VAL A 260 -1.77 27.58 4.48
CA VAL A 260 -1.72 26.42 3.62
C VAL A 260 -0.32 25.82 3.67
N SER A 261 -0.25 24.50 3.61
CA SER A 261 0.97 23.71 3.49
C SER A 261 0.76 22.66 2.40
N GLY A 262 1.81 22.11 1.84
CA GLY A 262 1.68 21.23 0.68
C GLY A 262 2.88 21.28 -0.24
N ILE A 263 2.68 20.74 -1.43
CA ILE A 263 3.72 20.64 -2.45
C ILE A 263 4.19 22.00 -2.96
N ASN A 264 5.38 21.99 -3.56
CA ASN A 264 5.89 23.10 -4.35
C ASN A 264 4.84 23.59 -5.35
N GLY A 265 4.46 24.85 -5.25
CA GLY A 265 3.46 25.40 -6.15
C GLY A 265 3.04 26.80 -5.79
N GLU A 266 2.42 27.47 -6.76
CA GLU A 266 1.76 28.74 -6.53
C GLU A 266 0.25 28.51 -6.36
N PHE A 267 -0.28 28.93 -5.21
CA PHE A 267 -1.67 28.71 -4.83
C PHE A 267 -2.41 30.02 -4.63
N TYR A 268 -3.71 29.96 -4.94
CA TYR A 268 -4.65 31.05 -4.77
C TYR A 268 -5.91 30.50 -4.09
N ALA A 269 -6.43 31.22 -3.09
CA ALA A 269 -7.77 30.96 -2.58
C ALA A 269 -8.79 31.73 -3.42
N TYR A 270 -9.94 31.10 -3.68
CA TYR A 270 -11.06 31.72 -4.37
C TYR A 270 -12.27 31.80 -3.43
N ASP A 271 -12.79 33.01 -3.23
CA ASP A 271 -14.06 33.29 -2.57
C ASP A 271 -14.86 34.28 -3.44
N PRO A 272 -16.01 33.87 -4.01
CA PRO A 272 -16.83 34.74 -4.84
C PRO A 272 -17.40 35.95 -4.09
N ASN A 273 -17.39 35.95 -2.75
CA ASN A 273 -17.86 37.05 -1.90
C ASN A 273 -16.72 37.95 -1.42
N SER A 274 -15.47 37.65 -1.77
CA SER A 274 -14.33 38.47 -1.39
C SER A 274 -14.33 39.82 -2.11
N ASN A 275 -13.90 40.86 -1.39
CA ASN A 275 -13.69 42.19 -1.97
C ASN A 275 -12.41 42.28 -2.83
N ASN A 276 -11.62 41.21 -2.92
CA ASN A 276 -10.43 41.18 -3.77
C ASN A 276 -10.79 41.07 -5.26
N ALA A 277 -9.86 41.48 -6.13
CA ALA A 277 -10.04 41.39 -7.57
C ALA A 277 -10.35 39.93 -7.99
N ASN A 278 -11.48 39.74 -8.67
CA ASN A 278 -11.97 38.44 -9.13
C ASN A 278 -12.18 37.39 -8.03
N GLY A 279 -12.33 37.81 -6.77
CA GLY A 279 -12.50 36.89 -5.64
C GLY A 279 -11.25 36.10 -5.25
N LEU A 280 -10.07 36.46 -5.76
CA LEU A 280 -8.83 35.74 -5.52
C LEU A 280 -8.02 36.33 -4.36
N SER A 281 -7.32 35.48 -3.60
CA SER A 281 -6.30 35.95 -2.65
C SER A 281 -5.03 36.44 -3.36
N SER A 282 -4.11 37.04 -2.60
CA SER A 282 -2.70 37.09 -3.02
C SER A 282 -2.18 35.67 -3.22
N SER A 283 -1.22 35.49 -4.15
CA SER A 283 -0.60 34.19 -4.35
C SER A 283 0.24 33.80 -3.14
N VAL A 284 0.26 32.50 -2.86
CA VAL A 284 1.14 31.87 -1.88
C VAL A 284 2.01 30.88 -2.64
N CYS A 285 3.32 31.11 -2.64
CA CYS A 285 4.27 30.15 -3.16
C CYS A 285 4.69 29.24 -2.01
N LEU A 286 4.31 27.96 -2.09
CA LEU A 286 4.83 26.93 -1.21
C LEU A 286 6.12 26.40 -1.82
N THR A 287 7.14 26.28 -0.99
CA THR A 287 8.41 25.66 -1.32
C THR A 287 8.72 24.62 -0.26
N ASN A 288 9.29 23.49 -0.64
CA ASN A 288 9.77 22.48 0.27
C ASN A 288 10.78 23.14 1.22
N PRO A 289 10.72 22.85 2.53
CA PRO A 289 11.77 23.24 3.46
C PRO A 289 13.10 22.58 3.11
#